data_AF-A0A6G7BPS9-F1
#
_entry.id   AF-A0A6G7BPS9-F1
#
_cell.length_a   1.000
_cell.length_b   1.000
_cell.length_c   1.000
_cell.angle_alpha   90.00
_cell.angle_beta   90.00
_cell.angle_gamma   90.00
#
_symmetry.space_group_name_H-M   'P 1'
#
loop_
_entity.id
_entity.type
_entity.pdbx_description
1 polymer ?
#
loop_
_entity_poly.entity_id
_entity_poly.type
_entity_poly.pdbx_seq_one_letter_code
_entity_poly.pdbx_strand_id
1 'polypeptide(L)'
;MKKMVLSAAIAALFLVSCNNADSKKVETKDTVTTTDTQGGVAQTTTTETTTTTEVPKFSSPEAQQLADDYTKYVNEYVAAAKSGDATKIQELAGKQQEWATKTATALTKLTPEDAKLWSEYAQKLAAELTASAAK
;
A
#
# COMPACT_ATOMS: atom_id res chain seq x y z
N MET A 1 -32.30 27.43 -7.36
CA MET A 1 -32.30 28.18 -6.07
C MET A 1 -32.05 27.14 -4.97
N LYS A 2 -31.07 27.19 -4.06
CA LYS A 2 -30.19 28.23 -3.54
C LYS A 2 -28.75 27.71 -3.52
N LYS A 3 -27.82 28.65 -3.62
CA LYS A 3 -26.36 28.49 -3.58
C LYS A 3 -25.91 28.82 -2.15
N MET A 4 -25.06 28.00 -1.57
CA MET A 4 -24.21 28.29 -0.41
C MET A 4 -22.95 27.46 -0.68
N VAL A 5 -21.89 27.93 -1.34
CA VAL A 5 -20.93 28.98 -0.97
C VAL A 5 -20.77 29.09 0.55
N LEU A 6 -19.82 28.31 1.07
CA LEU A 6 -19.11 28.65 2.29
C LEU A 6 -17.62 28.56 2.00
N SER A 7 -17.08 29.67 1.53
CA SER A 7 -15.65 29.97 1.55
C SER A 7 -15.22 30.11 3.01
N ALA A 8 -14.23 29.32 3.43
CA ALA A 8 -13.39 29.64 4.58
C ALA A 8 -11.93 29.41 4.16
N ALA A 9 -11.31 30.49 3.71
CA ALA A 9 -9.88 30.59 3.53
C ALA A 9 -9.19 30.48 4.90
N ILE A 10 -8.28 29.53 5.05
CA ILE A 10 -7.22 29.58 6.05
C ILE A 10 -5.92 29.58 5.27
N ALA A 11 -5.49 30.79 4.93
CA ALA A 11 -4.14 31.06 4.49
C ALA A 11 -3.30 31.44 5.72
N ALA A 12 -2.03 31.02 5.65
CA ALA A 12 -0.92 31.34 6.54
C ALA A 12 -0.92 30.61 7.90
N LEU A 13 0.08 29.74 8.09
CA LEU A 13 1.24 30.01 8.97
C LEU A 13 2.12 28.76 9.08
N PHE A 14 3.08 28.55 8.17
CA PHE A 14 4.33 27.82 8.46
C PHE A 14 5.45 28.38 7.58
N LEU A 15 5.94 29.56 7.95
CA LEU A 15 7.31 29.98 7.69
C LEU A 15 8.02 30.06 9.05
N VAL A 16 9.32 29.72 9.04
CA VAL A 16 10.28 29.51 10.15
C VAL A 16 10.43 28.00 10.44
N SER A 17 11.54 27.34 10.13
CA SER A 17 12.93 27.79 10.20
C SER A 17 13.77 27.29 9.02
N CYS A 18 14.44 28.24 8.37
CA CYS A 18 15.62 28.01 7.56
C CYS A 18 16.82 28.02 8.52
N ASN A 19 17.64 26.97 8.53
CA ASN A 19 19.02 27.08 9.00
C ASN A 19 19.96 26.11 8.27
N ASN A 20 20.58 26.70 7.25
CA ASN A 20 21.93 26.48 6.75
C ASN A 20 22.22 25.40 5.70
N ALA A 21 22.51 25.95 4.52
CA ALA A 21 23.75 25.75 3.76
C ALA A 21 23.67 24.82 2.53
N ASP A 22 23.61 25.52 1.40
CA ASP A 22 24.51 25.37 0.26
C ASP A 22 24.37 24.13 -0.66
N SER A 23 23.73 24.39 -1.79
CA SER A 23 24.34 24.25 -3.12
C SER A 23 25.32 23.09 -3.33
N LYS A 24 24.86 21.93 -3.83
CA LYS A 24 25.57 21.20 -4.91
C LYS A 24 24.64 20.26 -5.71
N LYS A 25 24.57 20.59 -7.00
CA LYS A 25 24.37 19.72 -8.17
C LYS A 25 25.21 18.42 -8.07
N VAL A 26 24.83 17.44 -8.91
CA VAL A 26 25.54 16.18 -9.32
C VAL A 26 24.88 14.94 -8.67
N GLU A 27 24.48 13.86 -9.35
CA GLU A 27 24.60 13.37 -10.73
C GLU A 27 23.43 12.40 -11.00
N THR A 28 22.84 12.49 -12.20
CA THR A 28 22.21 11.35 -12.87
C THR A 28 23.25 10.25 -13.06
N LYS A 29 23.05 9.10 -12.40
CA LYS A 29 23.70 7.86 -12.82
C LYS A 29 22.66 7.01 -13.56
N ASP A 30 22.67 7.16 -14.87
CA ASP A 30 22.29 6.10 -15.80
C ASP A 30 22.88 4.77 -15.34
N THR A 31 22.03 3.76 -15.18
CA THR A 31 22.44 2.36 -15.30
C THR A 31 21.48 1.73 -16.30
N VAL A 32 21.78 1.97 -17.57
CA VAL A 32 21.51 1.03 -18.66
C VAL A 32 22.56 -0.08 -18.59
N THR A 33 22.18 -1.30 -19.02
CA THR A 33 22.96 -2.56 -19.23
C THR A 33 22.30 -3.69 -18.42
N THR A 34 21.66 -4.74 -18.95
CA THR A 34 21.69 -5.35 -20.29
C THR A 34 20.44 -6.22 -20.48
N THR A 35 19.88 -6.20 -21.69
CA THR A 35 19.01 -7.26 -22.23
C THR A 35 19.83 -8.53 -22.44
N ASP A 36 19.54 -9.60 -21.70
CA ASP A 36 19.87 -10.95 -22.12
C ASP A 36 18.56 -11.70 -22.35
N THR A 37 18.26 -11.96 -23.62
CA THR A 37 17.18 -12.86 -24.02
C THR A 37 17.83 -14.15 -24.49
N GLN A 38 18.04 -15.13 -23.60
CA GLN A 38 17.94 -16.54 -23.97
C GLN A 38 17.87 -17.46 -22.75
N GLY A 39 16.70 -18.05 -22.50
CA GLY A 39 16.60 -19.15 -21.54
C GLY A 39 15.19 -19.31 -21.00
N GLY A 40 14.33 -19.96 -21.77
CA GLY A 40 12.96 -20.27 -21.38
C GLY A 40 12.91 -21.06 -20.07
N VAL A 41 12.56 -20.35 -19.00
CA VAL A 41 11.81 -20.86 -17.87
C VAL A 41 11.00 -19.66 -17.41
N ALA A 42 9.68 -19.81 -17.32
CA ALA A 42 8.82 -18.79 -16.71
C ALA A 42 9.21 -18.68 -15.23
N GLN A 43 10.24 -17.90 -14.95
CA GLN A 43 10.55 -17.47 -13.61
C GLN A 43 9.49 -16.42 -13.30
N THR A 44 8.48 -16.85 -12.55
CA THR A 44 7.62 -15.92 -11.84
C THR A 44 8.56 -15.05 -11.03
N THR A 45 8.80 -13.82 -11.49
CA THR A 45 9.36 -12.76 -10.66
C THR A 45 8.36 -12.53 -9.54
N THR A 46 8.47 -13.34 -8.50
CA THR A 46 8.03 -12.95 -7.18
C THR A 46 8.96 -11.81 -6.83
N THR A 47 8.54 -10.58 -7.13
CA THR A 47 8.97 -9.45 -6.33
C THR A 47 8.68 -9.88 -4.90
N GLU A 48 9.72 -10.25 -4.14
CA GLU A 48 9.65 -10.33 -2.70
C GLU A 48 9.30 -8.93 -2.23
N THR A 49 8.01 -8.61 -2.26
CA THR A 49 7.48 -7.53 -1.47
C THR A 49 7.49 -8.07 -0.06
N THR A 50 8.66 -7.99 0.59
CA THR A 50 8.84 -8.28 2.00
C THR A 50 7.82 -7.48 2.77
N THR A 51 6.72 -8.12 3.15
CA THR A 51 5.85 -7.61 4.20
C THR A 51 6.66 -7.62 5.48
N THR A 52 6.55 -6.57 6.28
CA THR A 52 6.95 -6.66 7.69
C THR A 52 5.91 -7.43 8.51
N THR A 53 4.67 -7.50 8.02
CA THR A 53 3.55 -8.13 8.72
C THR A 53 3.35 -9.57 8.26
N GLU A 54 3.65 -10.55 9.11
CA GLU A 54 3.41 -11.96 8.83
C GLU A 54 1.91 -12.29 8.82
N VAL A 55 1.47 -13.10 7.85
CA VAL A 55 0.08 -13.54 7.76
C VAL A 55 -0.22 -14.57 8.86
N PRO A 56 -1.18 -14.32 9.76
CA PRO A 56 -1.53 -15.29 10.79
C PRO A 56 -2.20 -16.52 10.18
N LYS A 57 -2.14 -17.63 10.91
CA LYS A 57 -2.82 -18.86 10.52
C LYS A 57 -4.30 -18.77 10.88
N PHE A 58 -5.16 -18.85 9.87
CA PHE A 58 -6.61 -18.92 10.04
C PHE A 58 -7.11 -20.37 10.05
N SER A 59 -8.27 -20.55 10.67
CA SER A 59 -8.89 -21.87 10.87
C SER A 59 -9.49 -22.43 9.58
N SER A 60 -9.98 -21.56 8.68
CA SER A 60 -10.56 -21.96 7.40
C SER A 60 -9.67 -21.59 6.21
N PRO A 61 -9.66 -22.42 5.13
CA PRO A 61 -8.94 -22.09 3.90
C PRO A 61 -9.41 -20.78 3.25
N GLU A 62 -10.72 -20.48 3.33
CA GLU A 62 -11.29 -19.23 2.78
C GLU A 62 -10.75 -18.00 3.52
N ALA A 63 -10.68 -18.05 4.85
CA ALA A 63 -10.11 -16.98 5.66
C ALA A 63 -8.60 -16.82 5.45
N GLN A 64 -7.88 -17.95 5.32
CA GLN A 64 -6.46 -17.92 5.00
C GLN A 64 -6.21 -17.24 3.65
N GLN A 65 -6.96 -17.63 2.62
CA GLN A 65 -6.82 -17.05 1.28
C GLN A 65 -7.18 -15.56 1.26
N LEU A 66 -8.21 -15.14 2.00
CA LEU A 66 -8.52 -13.72 2.17
C LEU A 66 -7.33 -12.96 2.75
N ALA A 67 -6.71 -13.49 3.79
CA ALA A 67 -5.56 -12.87 4.45
C ALA A 67 -4.37 -12.80 3.50
N ASP A 68 -4.02 -13.90 2.84
CA ASP A 68 -2.91 -13.94 1.88
C ASP A 68 -3.10 -12.92 0.74
N ASP A 69 -4.29 -12.91 0.11
CA ASP A 69 -4.58 -12.00 -0.99
C ASP A 69 -4.58 -10.53 -0.52
N TYR A 70 -5.15 -10.23 0.66
CA TYR A 70 -5.22 -8.87 1.18
C TYR A 70 -3.84 -8.34 1.57
N THR A 71 -3.00 -9.21 2.13
CA THR A 71 -1.59 -8.91 2.42
C THR A 71 -0.86 -8.52 1.16
N LYS A 72 -1.01 -9.31 0.09
CA LYS A 72 -0.42 -9.02 -1.21
C LYS A 72 -0.89 -7.66 -1.74
N TYR A 73 -2.18 -7.37 -1.63
CA TYR A 73 -2.73 -6.08 -2.05
C TYR A 73 -2.11 -4.89 -1.29
N VAL A 74 -2.02 -4.97 0.05
CA VAL A 74 -1.40 -3.93 0.88
C VAL A 74 0.08 -3.78 0.54
N ASN A 75 0.78 -4.88 0.33
CA ASN A 75 2.18 -4.89 -0.08
C ASN A 75 2.42 -4.20 -1.41
N GLU A 76 1.61 -4.50 -2.44
CA GLU A 76 1.70 -3.80 -3.72
C GLU A 76 1.48 -2.29 -3.55
N TYR A 77 0.56 -1.90 -2.65
CA TYR A 77 0.32 -0.49 -2.36
C TYR A 77 1.53 0.16 -1.66
N VAL A 78 2.07 -0.49 -0.63
CA VAL A 78 3.25 -0.02 0.12
C VAL A 78 4.47 0.09 -0.82
N ALA A 79 4.67 -0.89 -1.70
CA ALA A 79 5.75 -0.88 -2.67
C ALA A 79 5.59 0.30 -3.66
N ALA A 80 4.38 0.49 -4.20
CA ALA A 80 4.08 1.59 -5.11
C ALA A 80 4.23 2.97 -4.44
N ALA A 81 3.80 3.10 -3.17
CA ALA A 81 3.99 4.30 -2.37
C ALA A 81 5.48 4.61 -2.16
N LYS A 82 6.29 3.61 -1.79
CA LYS A 82 7.73 3.76 -1.59
C LYS A 82 8.49 4.09 -2.88
N SER A 83 8.04 3.58 -4.03
CA SER A 83 8.66 3.86 -5.34
C SER A 83 8.15 5.14 -6.00
N GLY A 84 7.08 5.75 -5.48
CA GLY A 84 6.43 6.91 -6.10
C GLY A 84 5.63 6.57 -7.38
N ASP A 85 5.24 5.30 -7.57
CA ASP A 85 4.47 4.86 -8.74
C ASP A 85 2.99 5.28 -8.64
N ALA A 86 2.73 6.54 -9.03
CA ALA A 86 1.39 7.11 -8.99
C ALA A 86 0.37 6.32 -9.82
N THR A 87 0.78 5.73 -10.94
CA THR A 87 -0.12 4.92 -11.80
C THR A 87 -0.57 3.67 -11.07
N LYS A 88 0.38 2.94 -10.46
CA LYS A 88 0.07 1.73 -9.70
C LYS A 88 -0.74 2.05 -8.44
N ILE A 89 -0.45 3.16 -7.76
CA ILE A 89 -1.26 3.64 -6.63
C ILE A 89 -2.71 3.89 -7.07
N GLN A 90 -2.94 4.56 -8.20
CA GLN A 90 -4.28 4.82 -8.71
C GLN A 90 -5.00 3.52 -9.13
N GLU A 91 -4.31 2.57 -9.78
CA GLU A 91 -4.85 1.25 -10.10
C GLU A 91 -5.32 0.52 -8.85
N LEU A 92 -4.46 0.45 -7.83
CA LEU A 92 -4.75 -0.23 -6.57
C LEU A 92 -5.85 0.49 -5.78
N ALA A 93 -5.88 1.82 -5.80
CA ALA A 93 -6.95 2.62 -5.19
C ALA A 93 -8.31 2.33 -5.85
N GLY A 94 -8.34 2.12 -7.18
CA GLY A 94 -9.55 1.73 -7.90
C GLY A 94 -10.14 0.39 -7.45
N LYS A 95 -9.31 -0.50 -6.89
CA LYS A 95 -9.74 -1.81 -6.37
C LYS A 95 -10.26 -1.77 -4.93
N GLN A 96 -10.23 -0.62 -4.26
CA GLN A 96 -10.62 -0.50 -2.84
C GLN A 96 -12.06 -0.94 -2.58
N GLN A 97 -13.00 -0.60 -3.47
CA GLN A 97 -14.41 -0.97 -3.30
C GLN A 97 -14.65 -2.48 -3.46
N GLU A 98 -13.94 -3.11 -4.40
CA GLU A 98 -13.95 -4.57 -4.56
C GLU A 98 -13.43 -5.24 -3.30
N TRP A 99 -12.30 -4.76 -2.78
CA TRP A 99 -11.70 -5.26 -1.56
C TRP A 99 -12.57 -5.08 -0.33
N ALA A 100 -13.24 -3.93 -0.19
CA ALA A 100 -14.20 -3.69 0.88
C ALA A 100 -15.35 -4.71 0.83
N THR A 101 -15.86 -5.02 -0.38
CA THR A 101 -16.94 -5.99 -0.56
C THR A 101 -16.48 -7.43 -0.28
N LYS A 102 -15.33 -7.83 -0.84
CA LYS A 102 -14.72 -9.15 -0.62
C LYS A 102 -14.47 -9.41 0.86
N THR A 103 -13.88 -8.43 1.54
CA THR A 103 -13.59 -8.50 2.98
C THR A 103 -14.86 -8.54 3.81
N ALA A 104 -15.82 -7.63 3.58
CA ALA A 104 -17.08 -7.61 4.32
C ALA A 104 -17.85 -8.94 4.19
N THR A 105 -17.88 -9.52 2.98
CA THR A 105 -18.51 -10.82 2.74
C THR A 105 -17.80 -11.94 3.50
N ALA A 106 -16.48 -11.99 3.42
CA ALA A 106 -15.70 -13.03 4.10
C ALA A 106 -15.77 -12.93 5.62
N LEU A 107 -15.81 -11.71 6.18
CA LEU A 107 -15.96 -11.46 7.62
C LEU A 107 -17.24 -12.08 8.20
N THR A 108 -18.33 -12.16 7.44
CA THR A 108 -19.58 -12.80 7.91
C THR A 108 -19.47 -14.31 8.12
N LYS A 109 -18.43 -14.94 7.55
CA LYS A 109 -18.21 -16.38 7.60
C LYS A 109 -17.11 -16.78 8.59
N LEU A 110 -16.43 -15.80 9.20
CA LEU A 110 -15.35 -16.08 10.13
C LEU A 110 -15.89 -16.64 11.45
N THR A 111 -15.11 -17.53 12.05
CA THR A 111 -15.32 -17.90 13.45
C THR A 111 -15.02 -16.68 14.36
N PRO A 112 -15.53 -16.63 15.59
CA PRO A 112 -15.19 -15.55 16.52
C PRO A 112 -13.68 -15.40 16.76
N GLU A 113 -12.94 -16.52 16.76
CA GLU A 113 -11.48 -16.55 16.91
C GLU A 113 -10.79 -15.96 15.67
N ASP A 114 -11.17 -16.40 14.47
CA ASP A 114 -10.64 -15.87 13.22
C ASP A 114 -11.00 -14.38 13.04
N ALA A 115 -12.18 -13.94 13.47
CA ALA A 115 -12.59 -12.55 13.39
C ALA A 115 -11.71 -11.65 14.28
N LYS A 116 -11.34 -12.12 15.48
CA LYS A 116 -10.39 -11.41 16.35
C LYS A 116 -9.00 -11.35 15.71
N LEU A 117 -8.49 -12.49 15.22
CA LEU A 117 -7.21 -12.55 14.52
C LEU A 117 -7.19 -11.61 13.31
N TRP A 118 -8.26 -11.60 12.52
CA TRP A 118 -8.41 -10.68 11.39
C TRP A 118 -8.36 -9.22 11.82
N SER A 119 -9.08 -8.84 12.88
CA SER A 119 -9.09 -7.45 13.36
C SER A 119 -7.69 -6.98 13.76
N GLU A 120 -6.95 -7.78 14.53
CA GLU A 120 -5.59 -7.45 14.96
C GLU A 120 -4.64 -7.40 13.76
N TYR A 121 -4.82 -8.31 12.81
CA TYR A 121 -4.02 -8.39 11.60
C TYR A 121 -4.25 -7.20 10.67
N ALA A 122 -5.50 -6.88 10.37
CA ALA A 122 -5.88 -5.76 9.51
C ALA A 122 -5.42 -4.42 10.08
N GLN A 123 -5.41 -4.26 11.41
CA GLN A 123 -4.85 -3.07 12.06
C GLN A 123 -3.34 -2.92 11.80
N LYS A 124 -2.57 -4.01 11.85
CA LYS A 124 -1.13 -3.98 11.52
C LYS A 124 -0.89 -3.60 10.06
N LEU A 125 -1.65 -4.19 9.14
CA LEU A 125 -1.57 -3.85 7.72
C LEU A 125 -1.93 -2.39 7.45
N ALA A 126 -2.97 -1.86 8.10
CA ALA A 126 -3.36 -0.46 7.98
C ALA A 126 -2.28 0.50 8.52
N ALA A 127 -1.60 0.12 9.62
CA ALA A 127 -0.48 0.89 10.15
C ALA A 127 0.71 0.90 9.17
N GLU A 128 1.03 -0.23 8.55
CA GLU A 128 2.08 -0.33 7.53
C GLU A 128 1.78 0.56 6.31
N LEU A 129 0.53 0.51 5.83
CA LEU A 129 0.05 1.36 4.75
C LEU A 129 0.20 2.85 5.08
N THR A 130 -0.26 3.26 6.26
CA THR A 130 -0.18 4.67 6.72
C THR A 130 1.28 5.12 6.85
N ALA A 131 2.15 4.29 7.41
CA ALA A 131 3.57 4.59 7.53
C ALA A 131 4.27 4.72 6.16
N SER A 132 3.79 3.99 5.14
CA SER A 132 4.33 4.08 3.78
C SER A 132 3.95 5.38 3.05
N ALA A 133 2.83 6.00 3.42
CA ALA A 133 2.33 7.24 2.81
C ALA A 133 2.89 8.52 3.44
N ALA A 134 3.59 8.42 4.57
CA ALA A 134 4.10 9.57 5.35
C ALA A 134 5.55 9.98 5.00
N LYS A 135 6.11 9.47 3.90
CA LYS A 135 7.50 9.71 3.47
C LYS A 135 7.61 10.58 2.23
#